data_AF-A0A0Q9M1T4-F1
#
_entry.id   AF-A0A0Q9M1T4-F1
#
_cell.length_a   1.000
_cell.length_b   1.000
_cell.length_c   1.000
_cell.angle_alpha   90.00
_cell.angle_beta   90.00
_cell.angle_gamma   90.00
#
_symmetry.space_group_name_H-M   'P 1'
#
loop_
_entity.id
_entity.type
_entity.pdbx_description
1 polymer ?
#
loop_
_entity_poly.entity_id
_entity_poly.type
_entity_poly.pdbx_seq_one_letter_code
_entity_poly.pdbx_strand_id
1 'polypeptide(L)'
;MMGKSPRPCRLMVLLALILLALTLPGCSQPPAEAVAAGDAAASLQEIPGSDVKRIVLTERAVGNIGLQTSTTSTDPKSRKLTVPYLAILYDSQGKTWVYTNPEPRVYVRQPVTVARIDGEVAQLSGGPAPGTTVVTLGAEELFGAELDTAN
;
A
#
# COMPACT_ATOMS: atom_id res chain seq x y z
N MET A 1 13.48 -35.10 74.18
CA MET A 1 13.06 -33.68 74.07
C MET A 1 13.34 -33.21 72.65
N MET A 2 12.33 -32.63 72.00
CA MET A 2 12.22 -32.38 70.56
C MET A 2 13.01 -31.12 70.15
N GLY A 3 14.09 -31.28 69.36
CA GLY A 3 14.82 -30.16 68.74
C GLY A 3 14.28 -29.86 67.35
N LYS A 4 13.62 -28.71 67.18
CA LYS A 4 12.91 -28.28 65.97
C LYS A 4 13.92 -27.66 64.99
N SER A 5 14.19 -28.32 63.87
CA SER A 5 14.97 -27.77 62.76
C SER A 5 14.23 -26.58 62.09
N PRO A 6 14.86 -25.43 61.83
CA PRO A 6 14.23 -24.35 61.08
C PRO A 6 14.22 -24.70 59.59
N ARG A 7 13.02 -24.81 59.02
CA ARG A 7 12.83 -24.98 57.57
C ARG A 7 13.13 -23.63 56.90
N PRO A 8 14.08 -23.54 55.95
CA PRO A 8 14.30 -22.31 55.22
C PRO A 8 13.02 -21.91 54.47
N CYS A 9 12.64 -20.66 54.70
CA CYS A 9 11.37 -20.06 54.32
C CYS A 9 11.22 -20.07 52.80
N ARG A 10 10.39 -20.99 52.26
CA ARG A 10 9.99 -21.02 50.84
C ARG A 10 9.47 -19.66 50.34
N LEU A 11 9.02 -18.79 51.24
CA LEU A 11 8.59 -17.43 50.98
C LEU A 11 9.72 -16.49 50.51
N MET A 12 10.95 -16.65 51.01
CA MET A 12 12.09 -15.84 50.55
C MET A 12 12.54 -16.19 49.13
N VAL A 13 12.41 -17.46 48.73
CA VAL A 13 12.75 -17.92 47.36
C VAL A 13 11.75 -17.38 46.33
N LEU A 14 10.47 -17.31 46.68
CA LEU A 14 9.42 -16.73 45.83
C LEU A 14 9.58 -15.22 45.63
N LEU A 15 10.02 -14.49 46.66
CA LEU A 15 10.21 -13.03 46.57
C LEU A 15 11.39 -12.64 45.67
N ALA A 16 12.46 -13.46 45.66
CA ALA A 16 13.63 -13.23 44.80
C ALA A 16 13.34 -13.48 43.29
N LEU A 17 12.41 -14.39 42.97
CA LEU A 17 11.99 -14.66 41.58
C LEU A 17 11.08 -13.57 40.99
N ILE A 18 10.29 -12.89 41.83
CA ILE A 18 9.40 -11.81 41.37
C ILE A 18 10.19 -10.53 41.03
N LEU A 19 11.30 -10.26 41.73
CA LEU A 19 12.10 -9.06 41.49
C LEU A 19 12.93 -9.10 40.18
N LEU A 20 13.17 -10.28 39.61
CA LEU A 20 13.99 -10.43 38.39
C LEU A 20 13.20 -10.19 37.09
N ALA A 21 11.87 -10.18 37.13
CA ALA A 21 11.02 -10.05 35.95
C ALA A 21 10.74 -8.60 35.50
N LEU A 22 11.18 -7.59 36.26
CA LEU A 22 10.82 -6.18 36.01
C LEU A 22 11.85 -5.34 35.24
N THR A 23 12.87 -5.95 34.62
CA THR A 23 13.92 -5.19 33.88
C THR A 23 13.91 -5.44 32.38
N LEU A 24 12.74 -5.67 31.78
CA LEU A 24 12.63 -5.60 30.32
C LEU A 24 12.73 -4.12 29.90
N PRO A 25 13.77 -3.68 29.18
CA PRO A 25 13.76 -2.39 28.52
C PRO A 25 12.64 -2.44 27.48
N GLY A 26 11.48 -1.89 27.82
CA GLY A 26 10.43 -1.63 26.85
C GLY A 26 10.99 -0.62 25.85
N CYS A 27 11.12 -1.01 24.59
CA CYS A 27 11.47 -0.08 23.52
C CYS A 27 10.46 1.06 23.54
N SER A 28 10.89 2.23 24.03
CA SER A 28 10.15 3.47 23.85
C SER A 28 10.18 3.79 22.36
N GLN A 29 9.09 3.49 21.65
CA GLN A 29 8.93 4.04 20.30
C GLN A 29 8.78 5.56 20.45
N PRO A 30 9.68 6.37 19.85
CA PRO A 30 9.44 7.79 19.80
C PRO A 30 8.09 8.06 19.12
N PRO A 31 7.32 9.06 19.58
CA PRO A 31 6.09 9.46 18.92
C PRO A 31 6.36 9.68 17.43
N ALA A 32 5.49 9.15 16.57
CA ALA A 32 5.55 9.43 15.15
C ALA A 32 5.44 10.95 14.96
N GLU A 33 6.55 11.60 14.57
CA GLU A 33 6.54 13.00 14.20
C GLU A 33 5.65 13.13 12.95
N ALA A 34 4.56 13.88 13.09
CA ALA A 34 3.73 14.25 11.97
C ALA A 34 4.58 15.10 11.01
N VAL A 35 4.89 14.52 9.85
CA VAL A 35 5.59 15.23 8.78
C VAL A 35 4.77 16.47 8.45
N ALA A 36 5.37 17.66 8.53
CA ALA A 36 4.69 18.89 8.19
C ALA A 36 4.11 18.78 6.78
N ALA A 37 2.85 19.19 6.59
CA ALA A 37 2.09 18.98 5.34
C ALA A 37 2.76 19.56 4.06
N GLY A 38 3.80 20.39 4.21
CA GLY A 38 4.61 20.92 3.11
C GLY A 38 5.68 19.96 2.55
N ASP A 39 6.02 18.89 3.28
CA ASP A 39 7.08 17.94 2.90
C ASP A 39 6.54 16.57 2.43
N ALA A 40 5.22 16.38 2.41
CA ALA A 40 4.61 15.12 2.01
C ALA A 40 4.82 14.83 0.51
N ALA A 41 5.33 13.64 0.19
CA ALA A 41 5.57 13.22 -1.20
C ALA A 41 4.28 13.05 -2.02
N ALA A 42 3.19 12.68 -1.35
CA ALA A 42 1.87 12.44 -1.91
C ALA A 42 0.78 13.08 -1.03
N SER A 43 -0.25 13.64 -1.65
CA SER A 43 -1.49 14.07 -1.01
C SER A 43 -2.65 13.23 -1.51
N LEU A 44 -3.48 12.75 -0.58
CA LEU A 44 -4.69 12.01 -0.91
C LEU A 44 -5.91 12.93 -0.78
N GLN A 45 -6.68 13.00 -1.86
CA GLN A 45 -7.91 13.78 -1.94
C GLN A 45 -9.09 12.84 -2.11
N GLU A 46 -10.13 13.04 -1.30
CA GLU A 46 -11.37 12.28 -1.42
C GLU A 46 -12.09 12.61 -2.73
N ILE A 47 -12.68 11.59 -3.35
CA ILE A 47 -13.53 11.76 -4.53
C ILE A 47 -14.98 11.53 -4.07
N PRO A 48 -15.88 12.53 -4.18
CA PRO A 48 -17.26 12.39 -3.73
C PRO A 48 -17.96 11.17 -4.36
N GLY A 49 -18.49 10.29 -3.51
CA GLY A 49 -19.20 9.08 -3.94
C GLY A 49 -18.30 7.95 -4.44
N SER A 50 -17.01 7.95 -4.11
CA SER A 50 -16.07 6.90 -4.47
C SER A 50 -15.35 6.33 -3.25
N ASP A 51 -15.01 5.05 -3.30
CA ASP A 51 -14.19 4.37 -2.30
C ASP A 51 -12.68 4.44 -2.61
N VAL A 52 -12.30 5.04 -3.76
CA VAL A 52 -10.89 5.27 -4.13
C VAL A 52 -10.52 6.73 -3.93
N LYS A 53 -9.24 6.97 -3.68
CA LYS A 53 -8.70 8.31 -3.48
C LYS A 53 -7.98 8.83 -4.72
N ARG A 54 -7.99 10.15 -4.89
CA ARG A 54 -7.13 10.85 -5.85
C ARG A 54 -5.77 11.08 -5.20
N ILE A 55 -4.71 10.62 -5.85
CA ILE A 55 -3.34 10.83 -5.41
C ILE A 55 -2.76 12.01 -6.19
N VAL A 56 -2.18 12.98 -5.48
CA VAL A 56 -1.42 14.08 -6.09
C VAL A 56 0.02 13.97 -5.63
N LEU A 57 0.94 13.72 -6.57
CA LEU A 57 2.37 13.63 -6.29
C LEU A 57 3.09 14.96 -6.51
N THR A 58 4.14 15.17 -5.72
CA THR A 58 5.16 16.17 -6.05
C THR A 58 5.98 15.71 -7.27
N GLU A 59 6.59 16.63 -8.00
CA GLU A 59 7.45 16.29 -9.13
C GLU A 59 8.65 15.42 -8.71
N ARG A 60 9.24 15.73 -7.55
CA ARG A 60 10.32 14.92 -6.96
C ARG A 60 9.85 13.49 -6.67
N ALA A 61 8.63 13.31 -6.13
CA ALA A 61 8.10 11.99 -5.84
C ALA A 61 7.92 11.15 -7.12
N VAL A 62 7.40 11.74 -8.20
CA VAL A 62 7.30 11.08 -9.52
C VAL A 62 8.67 10.60 -10.00
N GLY A 63 9.71 11.44 -9.86
CA GLY A 63 11.09 11.07 -10.21
C GLY A 63 11.67 9.98 -9.32
N ASN A 64 11.40 10.02 -8.01
CA ASN A 64 11.93 9.03 -7.05
C ASN A 64 11.44 7.60 -7.32
N ILE A 65 10.18 7.45 -7.72
CA ILE A 65 9.59 6.13 -8.05
C ILE A 65 9.77 5.76 -9.52
N GLY A 66 10.44 6.61 -10.32
CA GLY A 66 10.64 6.36 -11.75
C GLY A 66 9.35 6.14 -12.51
N LEU A 67 8.26 6.85 -12.16
CA LEU A 67 6.93 6.58 -12.67
C LEU A 67 6.90 6.64 -14.20
N GLN A 68 6.34 5.62 -14.83
CA GLN A 68 6.12 5.56 -16.27
C GLN A 68 4.65 5.38 -16.59
N THR A 69 4.25 5.92 -17.73
CA THR A 69 2.89 5.78 -18.25
C THR A 69 2.89 5.17 -19.63
N SER A 70 1.75 4.61 -19.99
CA SER A 70 1.40 4.19 -21.33
C SER A 70 -0.04 4.60 -21.62
N THR A 71 -0.56 4.22 -22.77
CA THR A 71 -1.91 4.58 -23.21
C THR A 71 -2.70 3.32 -23.52
N THR A 72 -3.94 3.26 -23.04
CA THR A 72 -4.86 2.20 -23.45
C THR A 72 -5.13 2.27 -24.95
N SER A 73 -5.30 1.12 -25.60
CA SER A 73 -5.52 1.06 -27.04
C SER A 73 -6.65 0.09 -27.39
N THR A 74 -7.04 0.05 -28.66
CA THR A 74 -7.94 -0.97 -29.18
C THR A 74 -7.15 -1.90 -30.09
N ASP A 75 -7.18 -3.19 -29.83
CA ASP A 75 -6.57 -4.17 -30.73
C ASP A 75 -7.24 -4.09 -32.12
N PRO A 76 -6.47 -3.96 -33.21
CA PRO A 76 -7.05 -3.74 -34.54
C PRO A 76 -7.84 -4.95 -35.06
N LYS A 77 -7.53 -6.18 -34.59
CA LYS A 77 -8.17 -7.42 -35.05
C LYS A 77 -9.36 -7.81 -34.18
N SER A 78 -9.16 -7.88 -32.86
CA SER A 78 -10.19 -8.32 -31.92
C SER A 78 -11.14 -7.19 -31.51
N ARG A 79 -10.77 -5.93 -31.79
CA ARG A 79 -11.50 -4.72 -31.38
C ARG A 79 -11.67 -4.61 -29.86
N LYS A 80 -10.90 -5.38 -29.08
CA LYS A 80 -10.91 -5.33 -27.62
C LYS A 80 -10.05 -4.19 -27.11
N LEU A 81 -10.43 -3.66 -25.94
CA LEU A 81 -9.59 -2.74 -25.19
C LEU A 81 -8.31 -3.45 -24.77
N THR A 82 -7.18 -2.76 -24.84
CA THR A 82 -5.87 -3.30 -24.49
C THR A 82 -5.12 -2.34 -23.59
N VAL A 83 -4.32 -2.91 -22.69
CA VAL A 83 -3.44 -2.20 -21.78
C VAL A 83 -2.13 -2.99 -21.63
N PRO A 84 -0.97 -2.37 -21.39
CA PRO A 84 0.21 -3.13 -20.98
C PRO A 84 -0.09 -3.96 -19.73
N TYR A 85 0.36 -5.21 -19.70
CA TYR A 85 0.18 -6.08 -18.53
C TYR A 85 0.80 -5.45 -17.27
N LEU A 86 1.92 -4.74 -17.42
CA LEU A 86 2.59 -3.99 -16.34
C LEU A 86 1.73 -2.89 -15.70
N ALA A 87 0.61 -2.47 -16.30
CA ALA A 87 -0.29 -1.51 -15.67
C ALA A 87 -1.30 -2.15 -14.71
N ILE A 88 -1.42 -3.49 -14.73
CA ILE A 88 -2.46 -4.22 -14.00
C ILE A 88 -1.99 -4.52 -12.59
N LEU A 89 -2.76 -4.04 -11.62
CA LEU A 89 -2.64 -4.36 -10.21
C LEU A 89 -3.73 -5.35 -9.80
N TYR A 90 -3.41 -6.20 -8.82
CA TYR A 90 -4.36 -7.08 -8.16
C TYR A 90 -4.48 -6.68 -6.70
N ASP A 91 -5.71 -6.51 -6.22
CA ASP A 91 -5.93 -6.33 -4.78
C ASP A 91 -5.99 -7.68 -4.05
N SER A 92 -6.14 -7.63 -2.72
CA SER A 92 -6.19 -8.82 -1.85
C SER A 92 -7.38 -9.74 -2.12
N GLN A 93 -8.41 -9.25 -2.83
CA GLN A 93 -9.58 -10.02 -3.25
C GLN A 93 -9.45 -10.53 -4.69
N GLY A 94 -8.31 -10.27 -5.34
CA GLY A 94 -8.05 -10.63 -6.74
C GLY A 94 -8.76 -9.73 -7.75
N LYS A 95 -9.34 -8.59 -7.35
CA LYS A 95 -9.89 -7.63 -8.33
C LYS A 95 -8.74 -6.91 -9.02
N THR A 96 -8.95 -6.61 -10.30
CA THR A 96 -7.94 -5.98 -11.15
C THR A 96 -8.16 -4.49 -11.31
N TRP A 97 -7.07 -3.73 -11.24
CA TRP A 97 -7.06 -2.27 -11.27
C TRP A 97 -5.96 -1.74 -12.18
N VAL A 98 -6.12 -0.50 -12.62
CA VAL A 98 -5.04 0.31 -13.21
C VAL A 98 -5.06 1.69 -12.55
N TYR A 99 -3.93 2.39 -12.49
CA TYR A 99 -3.94 3.83 -12.20
C TYR A 99 -4.06 4.62 -13.49
N THR A 100 -5.06 5.50 -13.57
CA THR A 100 -5.16 6.49 -14.65
C THR A 100 -4.39 7.76 -14.26
N ASN A 101 -3.95 8.53 -15.26
CA ASN A 101 -3.30 9.82 -15.06
C ASN A 101 -4.10 10.95 -15.76
N PRO A 102 -5.23 11.40 -15.18
CA PRO A 102 -6.13 12.38 -15.83
C PRO A 102 -5.56 13.80 -15.91
N GLU A 103 -4.65 14.17 -15.01
CA GLU A 103 -3.97 15.47 -14.97
C GLU A 103 -2.50 15.27 -14.57
N PRO A 104 -1.58 16.20 -14.90
CA PRO A 104 -0.18 16.06 -14.51
C PRO A 104 0.00 15.76 -13.01
N ARG A 105 0.66 14.63 -12.71
CA ARG A 105 0.92 14.13 -11.33
C ARG A 105 -0.32 13.80 -10.49
N VAL A 106 -1.50 13.73 -11.12
CA VAL A 106 -2.74 13.30 -10.47
C VAL A 106 -3.06 11.89 -10.93
N TYR A 107 -3.26 10.98 -9.99
CA TYR A 107 -3.49 9.56 -10.28
C TYR A 107 -4.75 9.07 -9.58
N VAL A 108 -5.55 8.28 -10.31
CA VAL A 108 -6.81 7.71 -9.79
C VAL A 108 -6.90 6.26 -10.19
N ARG A 109 -7.10 5.37 -9.21
CA ARG A 109 -7.27 3.95 -9.45
C ARG A 109 -8.63 3.67 -10.07
N GLN A 110 -8.65 2.90 -11.15
CA GLN A 110 -9.87 2.55 -11.87
C GLN A 110 -9.96 1.02 -12.06
N PRO A 111 -11.13 0.39 -11.86
CA PRO A 111 -11.26 -1.04 -12.03
C PRO A 111 -11.14 -1.41 -13.51
N VAL A 112 -10.55 -2.57 -13.77
CA VAL A 112 -10.53 -3.22 -15.08
C VAL A 112 -11.04 -4.64 -14.97
N THR A 113 -11.48 -5.20 -16.10
CA THR A 113 -11.83 -6.62 -16.21
C THR A 113 -10.96 -7.24 -17.29
N VAL A 114 -10.03 -8.10 -16.87
CA VAL A 114 -9.09 -8.78 -17.76
C VAL A 114 -9.81 -9.94 -18.44
N ALA A 115 -9.83 -9.95 -19.77
CA ALA A 115 -10.37 -11.04 -20.56
C ALA A 115 -9.30 -12.08 -20.91
N ARG A 116 -8.09 -11.61 -21.24
CA ARG A 116 -6.92 -12.44 -21.58
C ARG A 116 -5.65 -11.64 -21.41
N ILE A 117 -4.55 -12.32 -21.10
CA ILE A 117 -3.20 -11.77 -21.17
C ILE A 117 -2.44 -12.51 -22.27
N ASP A 118 -1.86 -11.76 -23.20
CA ASP A 118 -1.06 -12.24 -24.33
C ASP A 118 0.33 -11.63 -24.23
N GLY A 119 1.21 -12.28 -23.47
CA GLY A 119 2.57 -11.77 -23.19
C GLY A 119 2.52 -10.45 -22.42
N GLU A 120 3.04 -9.38 -23.01
CA GLU A 120 3.13 -8.05 -22.38
C GLU A 120 1.85 -7.22 -22.50
N VAL A 121 0.83 -7.72 -23.18
CA VAL A 121 -0.44 -7.01 -23.41
C VAL A 121 -1.58 -7.76 -22.77
N ALA A 122 -2.42 -7.03 -22.04
CA ALA A 122 -3.69 -7.54 -21.53
C ALA A 122 -4.86 -7.02 -22.37
N GLN A 123 -5.71 -7.94 -22.83
CA GLN A 123 -7.00 -7.62 -23.43
C GLN A 123 -8.05 -7.50 -22.32
N LEU A 124 -8.79 -6.40 -22.32
CA LEU A 124 -9.80 -6.07 -21.33
C LEU A 124 -11.21 -6.20 -21.92
N SER A 125 -12.14 -6.72 -21.12
CA SER A 125 -13.58 -6.64 -21.40
C SER A 125 -14.25 -5.41 -20.77
N GLY A 126 -13.56 -4.73 -19.84
CA GLY A 126 -13.99 -3.48 -19.22
C GLY A 126 -12.80 -2.73 -18.62
N GLY A 127 -12.87 -1.39 -18.61
CA GLY A 127 -11.78 -0.54 -18.13
C GLY A 127 -11.88 0.89 -18.67
N PRO A 128 -10.82 1.71 -18.50
CA PRO A 128 -10.76 3.05 -19.07
C PRO A 128 -10.90 3.05 -20.60
N ALA A 129 -11.47 4.11 -21.16
CA ALA A 129 -11.66 4.23 -22.60
C ALA A 129 -10.31 4.18 -23.35
N PRO A 130 -10.26 3.69 -24.61
CA PRO A 130 -9.06 3.79 -25.44
C PRO A 130 -8.53 5.22 -25.49
N GLY A 131 -7.21 5.39 -25.46
CA GLY A 131 -6.57 6.71 -25.39
C GLY A 131 -6.35 7.22 -23.96
N THR A 132 -6.76 6.47 -22.93
CA THR A 132 -6.55 6.87 -21.53
C THR A 132 -5.11 6.58 -21.11
N THR A 133 -4.45 7.58 -20.52
CA THR A 133 -3.13 7.42 -19.91
C THR A 133 -3.23 6.58 -18.64
N VAL A 134 -2.44 5.52 -18.56
CA VAL A 134 -2.34 4.63 -17.40
C VAL A 134 -0.90 4.50 -16.93
N VAL A 135 -0.70 4.29 -15.64
CA VAL A 135 0.61 4.06 -15.03
C VAL A 135 1.03 2.60 -15.27
N THR A 136 2.29 2.40 -15.65
CA THR A 136 2.92 1.08 -15.76
C THR A 136 3.89 0.90 -14.61
N LEU A 137 5.08 1.49 -14.70
CA LEU A 137 6.05 1.51 -13.60
C LEU A 137 5.64 2.55 -12.56
N GLY A 138 5.71 2.22 -11.27
CA GLY A 138 5.26 3.10 -10.19
C GLY A 138 3.83 2.82 -9.72
N ALA A 139 3.13 1.86 -10.32
CA ALA A 139 1.72 1.60 -10.01
C ALA A 139 1.55 0.99 -8.60
N GLU A 140 2.46 0.10 -8.18
CA GLU A 140 2.48 -0.51 -6.86
C GLU A 140 2.80 0.51 -5.75
N GLU A 141 3.67 1.49 -6.02
CA GLU A 141 3.99 2.58 -5.10
C GLU A 141 2.79 3.51 -4.91
N LEU A 142 2.05 3.80 -5.98
CA LEU A 142 0.77 4.51 -5.89
C LEU A 142 -0.25 3.70 -5.09
N PHE A 143 -0.28 2.37 -5.27
CA PHE A 143 -1.17 1.48 -4.53
C PHE A 143 -0.89 1.48 -3.03
N GLY A 144 0.37 1.36 -2.65
CA GLY A 144 0.79 1.52 -1.26
C GLY A 144 0.39 2.88 -0.71
N ALA A 145 0.72 3.97 -1.43
CA ALA A 145 0.39 5.32 -0.99
C ALA A 145 -1.12 5.56 -0.82
N GLU A 146 -1.98 4.97 -1.67
CA GLU A 146 -3.43 5.09 -1.54
C GLU A 146 -3.98 4.37 -0.31
N LEU A 147 -3.44 3.18 0.01
CA LEU A 147 -3.97 2.28 1.03
C LEU A 147 -3.32 2.43 2.41
N ASP A 148 -2.07 2.89 2.48
CA ASP A 148 -1.29 3.00 3.73
C ASP A 148 -1.81 4.07 4.71
N THR A 149 -2.85 4.84 4.36
CA THR A 149 -3.54 5.74 5.32
C THR A 149 -4.69 5.07 6.08
N ALA A 150 -4.80 3.75 6.03
CA ALA A 150 -5.74 2.98 6.84
C ALA A 150 -5.05 2.31 8.05
N ASN A 151 -4.59 3.10 9.02
CA ASN A 151 -4.61 2.71 10.44
C ASN A 151 -4.48 3.91 11.38
#